data_AF-A0A374UMQ2-F1
#
_entry.id   AF-A0A374UMQ2-F1
#
_cell.length_a   1.000
_cell.length_b   1.000
_cell.length_c   1.000
_cell.angle_alpha   90.00
_cell.angle_beta   90.00
_cell.angle_gamma   90.00
#
_symmetry.space_group_name_H-M   'P 1'
#
loop_
_entity.id
_entity.type
_entity.pdbx_description
1 polymer ?
#
loop_
_entity_poly.entity_id
_entity_poly.type
_entity_poly.pdbx_seq_one_letter_code
_entity_poly.pdbx_strand_id
1 'polypeptide(L)'
;MIRGKKDSKRTTTTVGRSQTIQQSAGRNVTLPDRTAEISDLIKQKDPNFSAEDFLSFSRYVYVTIQDAWSNRDLSPVRIYLHDNLYNQTQKQIERKIANGVINKIENVAVSTAYLTAYRRDKEFEYVTVYLNARLTDYEINEKTGQVLRGDPNARYELRYALRFARNSGIKTTSANTQTLKSHSCPNCGAPLEMSSSGKCEYCGSTITTGQYSWVLSEYSSIRNDTVDQGIYIEKDNNAQNNTNNNQ
;
A
#
# COMPACT_ATOMS: atom_id res chain seq x y z
N MET A 1 -30.43 -11.50 20.86
CA MET A 1 -30.51 -10.94 19.50
C MET A 1 -29.15 -10.36 19.12
N ILE A 2 -28.38 -11.10 18.32
CA ILE A 2 -27.02 -10.73 17.89
C ILE A 2 -27.16 -9.77 16.70
N ARG A 3 -26.83 -8.49 16.90
CA ARG A 3 -26.74 -7.51 15.79
C ARG A 3 -25.42 -7.75 15.05
N GLY A 4 -25.52 -8.36 13.87
CA GLY A 4 -24.41 -8.46 12.93
C GLY A 4 -23.88 -7.07 12.56
N LYS A 5 -22.57 -6.86 12.71
CA LYS A 5 -21.88 -5.70 12.16
C LYS A 5 -22.04 -5.75 10.65
N LYS A 6 -22.65 -4.70 10.07
CA LYS A 6 -22.66 -4.47 8.64
C LYS A 6 -21.22 -4.32 8.17
N ASP A 7 -20.76 -5.22 7.31
CA ASP A 7 -19.56 -5.00 6.51
C ASP A 7 -19.76 -3.72 5.70
N SER A 8 -19.03 -2.67 6.08
CA SER A 8 -18.91 -1.47 5.27
C SER A 8 -18.29 -1.89 3.94
N LYS A 9 -19.00 -1.64 2.82
CA LYS A 9 -18.49 -1.87 1.47
C LYS A 9 -17.19 -1.07 1.30
N ARG A 10 -16.05 -1.72 1.54
CA ARG A 10 -14.73 -1.13 1.30
C ARG A 10 -14.63 -0.81 -0.19
N THR A 11 -14.63 0.47 -0.51
CA THR A 11 -14.44 0.92 -1.88
C THR A 11 -12.95 0.92 -2.17
N THR A 12 -12.41 -0.22 -2.61
CA THR A 12 -11.02 -0.31 -3.07
C THR A 12 -10.85 0.67 -4.23
N THR A 13 -10.13 1.75 -4.00
CA THR A 13 -9.89 2.76 -5.05
C THR A 13 -8.61 2.37 -5.76
N THR A 14 -8.74 1.90 -6.98
CA THR A 14 -7.61 1.39 -7.74
C THR A 14 -6.57 2.48 -8.04
N VAL A 15 -5.31 2.07 -8.19
CA VAL A 15 -4.23 2.93 -8.68
C VAL A 15 -4.70 3.63 -9.96
N GLY A 16 -4.60 4.95 -10.03
CA GLY A 16 -4.80 5.71 -11.27
C GLY A 16 -6.22 5.82 -11.83
N ARG A 17 -7.29 5.74 -11.02
CA ARG A 17 -8.59 6.29 -11.46
C ARG A 17 -8.40 7.79 -11.65
N SER A 18 -8.20 8.27 -12.89
CA SER A 18 -7.72 9.64 -13.09
C SER A 18 -8.65 10.65 -12.39
N GLN A 19 -8.06 11.47 -11.54
CA GLN A 19 -8.74 12.22 -10.48
C GLN A 19 -9.12 13.64 -10.87
N THR A 20 -9.06 13.94 -12.17
CA THR A 20 -9.44 15.23 -12.74
C THR A 20 -10.87 15.69 -12.41
N ILE A 21 -11.70 14.83 -11.82
CA ILE A 21 -13.09 15.11 -11.42
C ILE A 21 -13.26 15.26 -9.89
N GLN A 22 -12.24 15.00 -9.06
CA GLN A 22 -12.40 14.92 -7.59
C GLN A 22 -11.39 15.74 -6.77
N GLN A 23 -10.96 16.91 -7.26
CA GLN A 23 -10.02 17.79 -6.53
C GLN A 23 -10.51 18.20 -5.12
N SER A 24 -11.82 18.21 -4.87
CA SER A 24 -12.42 18.57 -3.58
C SER A 24 -12.80 17.37 -2.71
N ALA A 25 -12.70 16.13 -3.24
CA ALA A 25 -13.16 14.96 -2.51
C ALA A 25 -12.27 14.71 -1.29
N GLY A 26 -12.91 14.56 -0.14
CA GLY A 26 -12.29 14.30 1.15
C GLY A 26 -11.59 15.50 1.76
N ARG A 27 -11.62 16.72 1.19
CA ARG A 27 -10.77 17.85 1.65
C ARG A 27 -10.94 18.15 3.14
N ASN A 28 -12.14 17.95 3.67
CA ASN A 28 -12.49 18.14 5.07
C ASN A 28 -12.28 16.89 5.94
N VAL A 29 -11.84 15.77 5.35
CA VAL A 29 -11.49 14.56 6.10
C VAL A 29 -10.08 14.71 6.65
N THR A 30 -10.01 14.65 7.98
CA THR A 30 -8.76 14.63 8.74
C THR A 30 -8.59 13.23 9.29
N LEU A 31 -7.49 12.57 8.92
CA LEU A 31 -7.06 11.33 9.54
C LEU A 31 -5.96 11.67 10.57
N PRO A 32 -6.00 11.14 11.80
CA PRO A 32 -5.01 11.49 12.81
C PRO A 32 -3.62 10.94 12.48
N ASP A 33 -2.58 11.71 12.79
CA ASP A 33 -1.21 11.21 12.85
C ASP A 33 -1.03 10.42 14.16
N ARG A 34 -0.80 9.12 14.02
CA ARG A 34 -0.54 8.17 15.10
C ARG A 34 0.83 7.53 14.98
N THR A 35 1.77 8.19 14.30
CA THR A 35 3.08 7.61 13.99
C THR A 35 3.84 7.16 15.23
N ALA A 36 3.86 7.98 16.28
CA ALA A 36 4.51 7.63 17.54
C ALA A 36 3.82 6.43 18.24
N GLU A 37 2.51 6.51 18.42
CA GLU A 37 1.72 5.45 19.06
C GLU A 37 1.84 4.10 18.32
N ILE A 38 1.70 4.12 17.00
CA ILE A 38 1.83 2.92 16.16
C ILE A 38 3.26 2.37 16.19
N SER A 39 4.27 3.25 16.14
CA SER A 39 5.68 2.86 16.27
C SER A 39 5.92 2.10 17.56
N ASP A 40 5.44 2.62 18.69
CA ASP A 40 5.63 2.00 20.00
C ASP A 40 4.93 0.64 20.09
N LEU A 41 3.71 0.52 19.55
CA LEU A 41 2.96 -0.75 19.53
C LEU A 41 3.63 -1.83 18.67
N ILE A 42 4.22 -1.45 17.52
CA ILE A 42 4.96 -2.39 16.68
C ILE A 42 6.25 -2.81 17.38
N LYS A 43 7.00 -1.85 17.97
CA LYS A 43 8.27 -2.11 18.67
C LYS A 43 8.18 -3.07 19.84
N GLN A 44 7.01 -3.18 20.50
CA GLN A 44 6.78 -4.19 21.54
C GLN A 44 7.00 -5.64 21.06
N LYS A 45 6.78 -5.92 19.77
CA LYS A 45 6.98 -7.27 19.17
C LYS A 45 8.13 -7.29 18.16
N ASP A 46 8.45 -6.14 17.58
CA ASP A 46 9.48 -5.95 16.57
C ASP A 46 10.39 -4.76 16.93
N PRO A 47 11.36 -4.95 17.86
CA PRO A 47 12.17 -3.84 18.40
C PRO A 47 12.98 -3.05 17.36
N ASN A 48 13.25 -3.66 16.20
CA ASN A 48 14.01 -3.05 15.11
C ASN A 48 13.14 -2.27 14.14
N PHE A 49 11.82 -2.23 14.33
CA PHE A 49 10.93 -1.45 13.48
C PHE A 49 11.26 0.05 13.58
N SER A 50 11.35 0.70 12.42
CA SER A 50 11.58 2.13 12.28
C SER A 50 10.43 2.73 11.47
N ALA A 51 9.61 3.57 12.10
CA ALA A 51 8.52 4.26 11.42
C ALA A 51 9.05 5.19 10.32
N GLU A 52 10.24 5.79 10.52
CA GLU A 52 10.89 6.63 9.52
C GLU A 52 11.29 5.84 8.27
N ASP A 53 11.94 4.69 8.45
CA ASP A 53 12.30 3.81 7.33
C ASP A 53 11.06 3.29 6.61
N PHE A 54 10.03 2.90 7.36
CA PHE A 54 8.78 2.40 6.80
C PHE A 54 8.03 3.50 6.01
N LEU A 55 7.99 4.74 6.51
CA LEU A 55 7.42 5.86 5.79
C LEU A 55 8.24 6.21 4.55
N SER A 56 9.57 6.14 4.61
CA SER A 56 10.46 6.34 3.45
C SER A 56 10.23 5.27 2.38
N PHE A 57 10.12 4.01 2.78
CA PHE A 57 9.72 2.90 1.90
C PHE A 57 8.34 3.14 1.28
N SER A 58 7.36 3.57 2.07
CA SER A 58 5.99 3.83 1.59
C SER A 58 5.94 4.95 0.53
N ARG A 59 6.76 6.00 0.69
CA ARG A 59 6.91 7.06 -0.32
C ARG A 59 7.52 6.53 -1.60
N TYR A 60 8.58 5.74 -1.50
CA TYR A 60 9.22 5.11 -2.65
C TYR A 60 8.25 4.20 -3.42
N VAL A 61 7.53 3.32 -2.71
CA VAL A 61 6.51 2.44 -3.30
C VAL A 61 5.41 3.24 -3.99
N TYR A 62 4.93 4.33 -3.37
CA TYR A 62 3.93 5.19 -3.97
C TYR A 62 4.39 5.79 -5.30
N VAL A 63 5.59 6.38 -5.35
CA VAL A 63 6.14 7.03 -6.55
C VAL A 63 6.39 6.01 -7.67
N THR A 64 7.01 4.88 -7.34
CA THR A 64 7.29 3.82 -8.32
C THR A 64 6.02 3.20 -8.90
N ILE A 65 4.95 3.09 -8.11
CA ILE A 65 3.64 2.66 -8.62
C ILE A 65 3.04 3.67 -9.62
N GLN A 66 3.21 4.99 -9.40
CA GLN A 66 2.73 5.99 -10.36
C GLN A 66 3.45 5.89 -11.72
N ASP A 67 4.76 5.66 -11.68
CA ASP A 67 5.58 5.48 -12.88
C ASP A 67 5.21 4.20 -13.63
N ALA A 68 5.17 3.07 -12.91
CA ALA A 68 4.71 1.77 -13.43
C ALA A 68 3.33 1.86 -14.08
N TRP A 69 2.38 2.55 -13.42
CA TRP A 69 1.05 2.79 -13.95
C TRP A 69 1.08 3.61 -15.26
N SER A 70 1.87 4.68 -15.30
CA SER A 70 1.99 5.55 -16.49
C SER A 70 2.66 4.85 -17.67
N ASN A 71 3.60 3.97 -17.37
CA ASN A 71 4.31 3.14 -18.35
C ASN A 71 3.50 1.91 -18.76
N ARG A 72 2.37 1.64 -18.09
CA ARG A 72 1.50 0.47 -18.30
C ARG A 72 2.24 -0.86 -18.07
N ASP A 73 3.22 -0.85 -17.16
CA ASP A 73 4.03 -2.01 -16.77
C ASP A 73 4.20 -2.05 -15.25
N LEU A 74 3.63 -3.08 -14.60
CA LEU A 74 3.71 -3.28 -13.16
C LEU A 74 4.88 -4.18 -12.72
N SER A 75 5.64 -4.74 -13.66
CA SER A 75 6.79 -5.61 -13.35
C SER A 75 7.78 -4.95 -12.37
N PRO A 76 8.10 -3.65 -12.47
CA PRO A 76 8.98 -2.96 -11.52
C PRO A 76 8.50 -2.96 -10.06
N VAL A 77 7.19 -2.97 -9.86
CA VAL A 77 6.57 -2.84 -8.55
C VAL A 77 5.94 -4.13 -8.06
N ARG A 78 6.07 -5.23 -8.82
CA ARG A 78 5.42 -6.50 -8.53
C ARG A 78 5.71 -6.98 -7.10
N ILE A 79 6.94 -6.82 -6.66
CA ILE A 79 7.42 -7.30 -5.34
C ILE A 79 6.82 -6.51 -4.17
N TYR A 80 6.32 -5.31 -4.43
CA TYR A 80 5.70 -4.44 -3.41
C TYR A 80 4.19 -4.62 -3.33
N LEU A 81 3.57 -5.24 -4.33
CA LEU A 81 2.11 -5.35 -4.43
C LEU A 81 1.65 -6.73 -3.97
N HIS A 82 0.71 -6.74 -3.03
CA HIS A 82 -0.07 -7.94 -2.75
C HIS A 82 -0.82 -8.39 -4.01
N ASP A 83 -0.96 -9.70 -4.21
CA ASP A 83 -1.48 -10.29 -5.45
C ASP A 83 -2.84 -9.74 -5.85
N ASN A 84 -3.74 -9.53 -4.88
CA ASN A 84 -5.06 -8.93 -5.15
C ASN A 84 -4.95 -7.51 -5.73
N LEU A 85 -4.07 -6.67 -5.17
CA LEU A 85 -3.87 -5.31 -5.65
C LEU A 85 -3.19 -5.30 -7.02
N TYR A 86 -2.18 -6.15 -7.22
CA TYR A 86 -1.54 -6.34 -8.52
C TYR A 86 -2.57 -6.72 -9.60
N ASN A 87 -3.33 -7.79 -9.36
CA ASN A 87 -4.31 -8.30 -10.32
C ASN A 87 -5.40 -7.28 -10.65
N GLN A 88 -5.87 -6.52 -9.67
CA GLN A 88 -6.84 -5.45 -9.91
C GLN A 88 -6.25 -4.32 -10.74
N THR A 89 -5.01 -3.93 -10.46
CA THR A 89 -4.30 -2.84 -11.15
C THR A 89 -3.98 -3.25 -12.59
N GLN A 90 -3.47 -4.46 -12.80
CA GLN A 90 -3.16 -5.04 -14.10
C GLN A 90 -4.39 -5.05 -15.02
N LYS A 91 -5.55 -5.50 -14.51
CA LYS A 91 -6.82 -5.47 -15.25
C LYS A 91 -7.23 -4.06 -15.68
N GLN A 92 -6.81 -3.01 -14.96
CA GLN A 92 -7.12 -1.64 -15.37
C GLN A 92 -6.20 -1.15 -16.46
N ILE A 93 -4.92 -1.49 -16.36
CA ILE A 93 -3.92 -1.22 -17.38
C ILE A 93 -4.36 -1.89 -18.69
N GLU A 94 -4.75 -3.16 -18.65
CA GLU A 94 -5.28 -3.90 -19.80
C GLU A 94 -6.50 -3.20 -20.43
N ARG A 95 -7.44 -2.73 -19.61
CA ARG A 95 -8.59 -1.94 -20.11
C ARG A 95 -8.16 -0.63 -20.78
N LYS A 96 -7.16 0.06 -20.23
CA LYS A 96 -6.62 1.30 -20.83
C LYS A 96 -5.92 1.01 -22.15
N ILE A 97 -5.13 -0.06 -22.22
CA ILE A 97 -4.50 -0.55 -23.46
C ILE A 97 -5.57 -0.87 -24.51
N ALA A 98 -6.60 -1.64 -24.15
CA ALA A 98 -7.69 -2.01 -25.05
C ALA A 98 -8.43 -0.79 -25.60
N ASN A 99 -8.52 0.28 -24.81
CA ASN A 99 -9.16 1.53 -25.22
C ASN A 99 -8.21 2.51 -25.95
N GLY A 100 -6.93 2.16 -26.15
CA GLY A 100 -5.94 3.05 -26.73
C GLY A 100 -5.70 4.31 -25.89
N VAL A 101 -5.80 4.19 -24.56
CA VAL A 101 -5.63 5.30 -23.61
C VAL A 101 -4.35 5.08 -22.80
N ILE A 102 -3.54 6.13 -22.67
CA ILE A 102 -2.42 6.18 -21.73
C ILE A 102 -2.78 7.19 -20.64
N ASN A 103 -2.68 6.80 -19.37
CA ASN A 103 -2.73 7.77 -18.28
C ASN A 103 -1.31 8.22 -17.98
N LYS A 104 -1.06 9.52 -18.10
CA LYS A 104 0.22 10.14 -17.79
C LYS A 104 0.15 10.73 -16.39
N ILE A 105 1.04 10.24 -15.52
CA ILE A 105 1.26 10.79 -14.18
C ILE A 105 2.69 11.32 -14.14
N GLU A 106 2.82 12.62 -13.88
CA GLU A 106 4.10 13.32 -13.96
C GLU A 106 4.28 14.24 -12.75
N ASN A 107 5.51 14.72 -12.53
CA ASN A 107 5.82 15.69 -11.48
C ASN A 107 5.36 15.25 -10.08
N VAL A 108 5.47 13.94 -9.79
CA VAL A 108 5.01 13.37 -8.54
C VAL A 108 5.92 13.80 -7.40
N ALA A 109 5.35 14.45 -6.38
CA ALA A 109 6.05 14.85 -5.16
C ALA A 109 5.19 14.54 -3.94
N VAL A 110 5.72 13.79 -2.97
CA VAL A 110 5.03 13.51 -1.72
C VAL A 110 5.33 14.63 -0.71
N SER A 111 4.31 15.35 -0.24
CA SER A 111 4.46 16.47 0.69
C SER A 111 4.36 16.04 2.16
N THR A 112 3.52 15.06 2.46
CA THR A 112 3.29 14.59 3.84
C THR A 112 3.02 13.10 3.84
N ALA A 113 3.57 12.37 4.81
CA ALA A 113 3.16 11.00 5.08
C ALA A 113 3.33 10.68 6.57
N TYR A 114 2.35 9.99 7.14
CA TYR A 114 2.33 9.54 8.53
C TYR A 114 1.48 8.27 8.69
N LEU A 115 1.66 7.55 9.80
CA LEU A 115 0.86 6.37 10.11
C LEU A 115 -0.45 6.83 10.73
N THR A 116 -1.58 6.35 10.22
CA THR A 116 -2.89 6.77 10.71
C THR A 116 -3.71 5.66 11.32
N ALA A 117 -3.49 4.41 10.88
CA ALA A 117 -4.19 3.25 11.43
C ALA A 117 -3.27 2.05 11.52
N TYR A 118 -3.56 1.20 12.50
CA TYR A 118 -2.84 -0.03 12.74
C TYR A 118 -3.79 -1.14 13.14
N ARG A 119 -3.72 -2.28 12.46
CA ARG A 119 -4.52 -3.45 12.77
C ARG A 119 -3.63 -4.67 12.91
N ARG A 120 -3.73 -5.40 14.01
CA ARG A 120 -3.08 -6.71 14.18
C ARG A 120 -4.15 -7.75 14.51
N ASP A 121 -4.15 -8.82 13.75
CA ASP A 121 -4.86 -10.06 14.07
C ASP A 121 -3.85 -11.21 14.21
N LYS A 122 -4.35 -12.45 14.34
CA LYS A 122 -3.51 -13.63 14.52
C LYS A 122 -2.60 -13.93 13.33
N GLU A 123 -3.04 -13.61 12.12
CA GLU A 123 -2.34 -13.98 10.89
C GLU A 123 -1.54 -12.81 10.32
N PHE A 124 -2.06 -11.58 10.44
CA PHE A 124 -1.52 -10.41 9.78
C PHE A 124 -1.40 -9.17 10.67
N GLU A 125 -0.40 -8.37 10.35
CA GLU A 125 -0.29 -6.97 10.75
C GLU A 125 -0.56 -6.08 9.55
N TYR A 126 -1.35 -5.03 9.75
CA TYR A 126 -1.66 -4.00 8.77
C TYR A 126 -1.31 -2.63 9.31
N VAL A 127 -0.58 -1.84 8.52
CA VAL A 127 -0.28 -0.43 8.82
C VAL A 127 -0.83 0.41 7.67
N THR A 128 -1.62 1.43 8.00
CA THR A 128 -2.12 2.40 7.02
C THR A 128 -1.33 3.69 7.10
N VAL A 129 -0.74 4.05 5.97
CA VAL A 129 -0.05 5.33 5.76
C VAL A 129 -1.04 6.29 5.13
N TYR A 130 -1.27 7.42 5.79
CA TYR A 130 -1.81 8.60 5.11
C TYR A 130 -0.70 9.26 4.30
N LEU A 131 -1.01 9.68 3.09
CA LEU A 131 -0.07 10.34 2.19
C LEU A 131 -0.75 11.51 1.48
N ASN A 132 -0.06 12.65 1.40
CA ASN A 132 -0.44 13.77 0.54
C ASN A 132 0.62 13.93 -0.56
N ALA A 133 0.19 14.02 -1.81
CA ALA A 133 1.07 14.15 -2.97
C ALA A 133 0.56 15.21 -3.95
N ARG A 134 1.52 15.88 -4.59
CA ARG A 134 1.29 16.70 -5.76
C ARG A 134 1.69 15.95 -7.02
N LEU A 135 0.91 16.08 -8.08
CA LEU A 135 1.17 15.42 -9.36
C LEU A 135 0.40 16.10 -10.51
N THR A 136 0.83 15.84 -11.73
CA THR A 136 0.06 16.04 -12.96
C THR A 136 -0.62 14.72 -13.31
N ASP A 137 -1.91 14.72 -13.62
CA ASP A 137 -2.67 13.53 -14.04
C ASP A 137 -3.59 13.88 -15.21
N TYR A 138 -3.33 13.24 -16.36
CA TYR A 138 -4.13 13.37 -17.56
C TYR A 138 -4.12 12.08 -18.38
N GLU A 139 -5.09 11.95 -19.28
CA GLU A 139 -5.22 10.80 -20.17
C GLU A 139 -5.03 11.27 -21.62
N ILE A 140 -4.21 10.55 -22.38
CA ILE A 140 -3.98 10.80 -23.80
C ILE A 140 -4.43 9.61 -24.64
N ASN A 141 -4.78 9.90 -25.89
CA ASN A 141 -4.93 8.88 -26.92
C ASN A 141 -3.54 8.37 -27.31
N GLU A 142 -3.35 7.06 -27.27
CA GLU A 142 -2.07 6.40 -27.54
C GLU A 142 -1.51 6.69 -28.93
N LYS A 143 -2.37 6.76 -29.96
CA LYS A 143 -1.93 6.90 -31.35
C LYS A 143 -1.67 8.34 -31.75
N THR A 144 -2.49 9.25 -31.27
CA THR A 144 -2.48 10.66 -31.71
C THR A 144 -1.79 11.60 -30.72
N GLY A 145 -1.61 11.16 -29.46
CA GLY A 145 -1.09 12.01 -28.38
C GLY A 145 -2.10 13.07 -27.89
N GLN A 146 -3.31 13.12 -28.45
CA GLN A 146 -4.33 14.08 -28.04
C GLN A 146 -4.75 13.85 -26.59
N VAL A 147 -4.86 14.94 -25.81
CA VAL A 147 -5.43 14.89 -24.46
C VAL A 147 -6.91 14.55 -24.55
N LEU A 148 -7.28 13.42 -23.93
CA LEU A 148 -8.66 12.94 -23.83
C LEU A 148 -9.33 13.44 -22.54
N ARG A 149 -8.56 13.55 -21.46
CA ARG A 149 -9.07 13.98 -20.15
C ARG A 149 -7.97 14.61 -19.32
N GLY A 150 -8.35 15.64 -18.55
CA GLY A 150 -7.42 16.36 -17.69
C GLY A 150 -6.66 17.46 -18.39
N ASP A 151 -5.66 17.99 -17.69
CA ASP A 151 -4.85 19.10 -18.14
C ASP A 151 -3.37 18.79 -17.84
N PRO A 152 -2.51 18.65 -18.86
CA PRO A 152 -1.06 18.44 -18.70
C PRO A 152 -0.36 19.57 -17.94
N ASN A 153 -0.93 20.77 -17.92
CA ASN A 153 -0.35 21.93 -17.25
C ASN A 153 -0.87 22.10 -15.82
N ALA A 154 -1.96 21.42 -15.45
CA ALA A 154 -2.48 21.46 -14.09
C ALA A 154 -1.58 20.69 -13.12
N ARG A 155 -1.62 21.10 -11.85
CA ARG A 155 -1.02 20.38 -10.73
C ARG A 155 -2.08 20.13 -9.69
N TYR A 156 -2.27 18.87 -9.35
CA TYR A 156 -3.25 18.42 -8.38
C TYR A 156 -2.57 18.11 -7.06
N GLU A 157 -3.26 18.37 -5.95
CA GLU A 157 -2.87 17.91 -4.62
C GLU A 157 -3.88 16.87 -4.15
N LEU A 158 -3.43 15.61 -4.03
CA LEU A 158 -4.27 14.44 -3.80
C LEU A 158 -3.81 13.72 -2.54
N ARG A 159 -4.78 13.15 -1.81
CA ARG A 159 -4.54 12.47 -0.53
C ARG A 159 -4.92 11.00 -0.64
N TYR A 160 -4.11 10.15 -0.04
CA TYR A 160 -4.20 8.69 -0.13
C TYR A 160 -4.12 8.04 1.25
N ALA A 161 -4.75 6.87 1.37
CA ALA A 161 -4.53 5.89 2.43
C ALA A 161 -3.97 4.62 1.79
N LEU A 162 -2.72 4.29 2.12
CA LEU A 162 -1.99 3.11 1.64
C LEU A 162 -1.90 2.10 2.77
N ARG A 163 -2.53 0.94 2.63
CA ARG A 163 -2.52 -0.12 3.65
C ARG A 163 -1.52 -1.19 3.30
N PHE A 164 -0.46 -1.28 4.07
CA PHE A 164 0.53 -2.35 3.98
C PHE A 164 0.14 -3.51 4.88
N ALA A 165 0.54 -4.71 4.50
CA ALA A 165 0.32 -5.94 5.22
C ALA A 165 1.65 -6.72 5.36
N ARG A 166 1.81 -7.42 6.48
CA ARG A 166 2.81 -8.48 6.64
C ARG A 166 2.23 -9.58 7.52
N ASN A 167 2.82 -10.77 7.51
CA ASN A 167 2.42 -11.83 8.44
C ASN A 167 2.73 -11.41 9.88
N SER A 168 1.85 -11.77 10.80
CA SER A 168 2.06 -11.52 12.23
C SER A 168 3.30 -12.27 12.73
N GLY A 169 4.08 -11.63 13.60
CA GLY A 169 5.32 -12.19 14.15
C GLY A 169 6.56 -12.01 13.28
N ILE A 170 6.43 -11.51 12.06
CA ILE A 170 7.59 -11.14 11.23
C ILE A 170 8.27 -9.90 11.83
N LYS A 171 9.58 -10.02 12.09
CA LYS A 171 10.41 -8.95 12.64
C LYS A 171 11.20 -8.25 11.55
N THR A 172 11.43 -6.95 11.75
CA THR A 172 12.31 -6.14 10.92
C THR A 172 13.74 -6.61 11.13
N THR A 173 14.43 -6.90 10.03
CA THR A 173 15.83 -7.31 10.00
C THR A 173 16.59 -6.37 9.07
N SER A 174 17.90 -6.24 9.27
CA SER A 174 18.76 -5.51 8.33
C SER A 174 18.64 -6.05 6.91
N ALA A 175 18.56 -7.39 6.78
CA ALA A 175 18.26 -8.06 5.52
C ALA A 175 16.96 -7.52 4.92
N ASN A 176 15.80 -7.67 5.56
CA ASN A 176 14.51 -7.28 4.98
C ASN A 176 14.41 -5.79 4.63
N THR A 177 15.06 -4.91 5.39
CA THR A 177 15.13 -3.46 5.10
C THR A 177 15.98 -3.16 3.86
N GLN A 178 17.07 -3.90 3.66
CA GLN A 178 17.98 -3.73 2.53
C GLN A 178 17.47 -4.46 1.28
N THR A 179 16.90 -5.65 1.44
CA THR A 179 16.36 -6.51 0.39
C THR A 179 15.28 -5.84 -0.45
N LEU A 180 14.38 -5.04 0.17
CA LEU A 180 13.36 -4.28 -0.54
C LEU A 180 13.90 -3.07 -1.32
N LYS A 181 15.06 -2.53 -0.90
CA LYS A 181 15.75 -1.41 -1.57
C LYS A 181 16.75 -1.90 -2.64
N SER A 182 17.33 -3.07 -2.44
CA SER A 182 18.37 -3.68 -3.28
C SER A 182 17.84 -4.77 -4.22
N HIS A 183 16.51 -4.89 -4.36
CA HIS A 183 15.84 -5.89 -5.21
C HIS A 183 16.47 -7.28 -5.09
N SER A 184 16.68 -7.75 -3.86
CA SER A 184 17.23 -9.09 -3.61
C SER A 184 16.15 -10.00 -3.05
N CYS A 185 16.32 -11.32 -3.13
CA CYS A 185 15.34 -12.26 -2.59
C CYS A 185 15.57 -12.42 -1.08
N PRO A 186 14.56 -12.19 -0.21
CA PRO A 186 14.70 -12.36 1.23
C PRO A 186 14.93 -13.81 1.67
N ASN A 187 14.66 -14.79 0.79
CA ASN A 187 14.82 -16.21 1.08
C ASN A 187 16.19 -16.76 0.71
N CYS A 188 16.77 -16.35 -0.43
CA CYS A 188 18.01 -16.92 -0.95
C CYS A 188 19.10 -15.89 -1.31
N GLY A 189 18.81 -14.59 -1.22
CA GLY A 189 19.75 -13.52 -1.54
C GLY A 189 19.95 -13.24 -3.04
N ALA A 190 19.36 -14.04 -3.94
CA ALA A 190 19.49 -13.82 -5.37
C ALA A 190 18.87 -12.48 -5.82
N PRO A 191 19.40 -11.82 -6.85
CA PRO A 191 18.73 -10.67 -7.46
C PRO A 191 17.31 -11.03 -7.87
N LEU A 192 16.36 -10.15 -7.58
CA LEU A 192 15.00 -10.25 -8.05
C LEU A 192 14.93 -9.55 -9.39
N GLU A 193 14.81 -10.35 -10.45
CA GLU A 193 14.43 -9.84 -11.75
C GLU A 193 13.04 -9.22 -11.70
N MET A 194 12.83 -8.21 -12.53
CA MET A 194 11.56 -7.49 -12.63
C MET A 194 10.55 -8.36 -13.40
N SER A 195 10.05 -9.41 -12.76
CA SER A 195 9.06 -10.34 -13.34
C SER A 195 7.70 -10.21 -12.67
N SER A 196 6.64 -10.42 -13.44
CA SER A 196 5.25 -10.30 -13.00
C SER A 196 4.78 -11.43 -12.08
N SER A 197 5.59 -12.48 -11.89
CA SER A 197 5.18 -13.68 -11.15
C SER A 197 5.00 -13.43 -9.65
N GLY A 198 5.78 -12.50 -9.08
CA GLY A 198 5.88 -12.34 -7.61
C GLY A 198 6.59 -13.49 -6.91
N LYS A 199 7.28 -14.35 -7.68
CA LYS A 199 8.10 -15.45 -7.20
C LYS A 199 9.56 -15.20 -7.55
N CYS A 200 10.46 -15.61 -6.66
CA CYS A 200 11.88 -15.64 -6.97
C CYS A 200 12.15 -16.73 -8.02
N GLU A 201 12.76 -16.37 -9.14
CA GLU A 201 13.07 -17.31 -10.22
C GLU A 201 14.14 -18.34 -9.85
N TYR A 202 14.95 -18.03 -8.82
CA TYR A 202 16.03 -18.90 -8.35
C TYR A 202 15.58 -19.94 -7.32
N CYS A 203 14.75 -19.57 -6.35
CA CYS A 203 14.34 -20.48 -5.26
C CYS A 203 12.83 -20.74 -5.18
N GLY A 204 12.03 -20.12 -6.04
CA GLY A 204 10.58 -20.32 -6.10
C GLY A 204 9.78 -19.66 -4.97
N SER A 205 10.44 -18.97 -4.03
CA SER A 205 9.76 -18.32 -2.91
C SER A 205 8.80 -17.23 -3.40
N THR A 206 7.59 -17.20 -2.83
CA THR A 206 6.62 -16.14 -3.13
C THR A 206 6.91 -14.94 -2.23
N ILE A 207 7.23 -13.79 -2.79
CA ILE A 207 7.72 -12.64 -2.00
C ILE A 207 6.66 -11.55 -1.79
N THR A 208 5.45 -11.78 -2.29
CA THR A 208 4.36 -10.78 -2.39
C THR A 208 3.23 -10.99 -1.36
N THR A 209 3.38 -11.95 -0.46
CA THR A 209 2.36 -12.35 0.53
C THR A 209 2.50 -11.67 1.88
N GLY A 210 3.59 -10.95 2.12
CA GLY A 210 3.88 -10.38 3.44
C GLY A 210 4.69 -11.29 4.38
N GLN A 211 5.12 -12.47 3.91
CA GLN A 211 5.85 -13.44 4.74
C GLN A 211 7.29 -13.04 5.06
N TYR A 212 7.87 -12.09 4.32
CA TYR A 212 9.24 -11.61 4.53
C TYR A 212 9.29 -10.14 4.95
N SER A 213 8.40 -9.30 4.43
CA SER A 213 8.35 -7.88 4.73
C SER A 213 6.99 -7.30 4.37
N TRP A 214 6.83 -5.99 4.55
CA TRP A 214 5.60 -5.26 4.23
C TRP A 214 5.32 -5.22 2.73
N VAL A 215 4.09 -5.59 2.35
CA VAL A 215 3.56 -5.46 0.98
C VAL A 215 2.34 -4.56 0.98
N LEU A 216 2.17 -3.74 -0.06
CA LEU A 216 1.00 -2.89 -0.24
C LEU A 216 -0.20 -3.75 -0.60
N SER A 217 -1.20 -3.76 0.29
CA SER A 217 -2.41 -4.58 0.16
C SER A 217 -3.61 -3.78 -0.33
N GLU A 218 -3.71 -2.50 0.04
CA GLU A 218 -4.74 -1.60 -0.45
C GLU A 218 -4.13 -0.25 -0.80
N TYR A 219 -4.50 0.24 -1.98
CA TYR A 219 -4.29 1.60 -2.42
C TYR A 219 -5.65 2.28 -2.36
N SER A 220 -5.75 3.49 -1.79
CA SER A 220 -7.01 4.22 -1.79
C SER A 220 -6.82 5.72 -1.71
N SER A 221 -7.75 6.48 -2.27
CA SER A 221 -7.79 7.93 -2.11
C SER A 221 -8.71 8.32 -0.97
N ILE A 222 -8.32 9.38 -0.26
CA ILE A 222 -9.13 9.99 0.80
C ILE A 222 -10.29 10.72 0.13
N ARG A 223 -11.51 10.31 0.47
CA ARG A 223 -12.79 10.82 -0.05
C ARG A 223 -13.65 11.29 1.12
N ASN A 224 -14.78 11.94 0.83
CA ASN A 224 -15.69 12.47 1.86
C ASN A 224 -16.26 11.38 2.80
N ASP A 225 -16.33 10.14 2.32
CA ASP A 225 -16.78 8.96 3.06
C ASP A 225 -15.62 8.15 3.67
N THR A 226 -14.38 8.62 3.57
CA THR A 226 -13.25 7.98 4.24
C THR A 226 -13.42 8.13 5.76
N VAL A 227 -13.39 6.99 6.44
CA VAL A 227 -13.50 6.92 7.91
C VAL A 227 -12.16 6.51 8.52
N ASP A 228 -11.84 7.14 9.66
CA ASP A 228 -10.69 6.76 10.47
C ASP A 228 -10.83 5.30 10.94
N GLN A 229 -9.83 4.48 10.61
CA GLN A 229 -9.80 3.07 10.99
C GLN A 229 -9.21 2.85 12.39
N GLY A 230 -8.49 3.85 12.93
CA GLY A 230 -7.90 3.80 14.27
C GLY A 230 -6.91 2.66 14.48
N ILE A 231 -6.78 2.26 15.74
CA ILE A 231 -5.90 1.15 16.15
C ILE A 231 -6.77 -0.01 16.66
N TYR A 232 -6.49 -1.21 16.17
CA TYR A 232 -7.14 -2.44 16.60
C TYR A 232 -6.12 -3.56 16.75
N ILE A 233 -6.01 -4.13 17.94
CA ILE A 233 -5.15 -5.30 18.20
C ILE A 233 -6.05 -6.39 18.77
N GLU A 234 -6.17 -7.50 18.04
CA GLU A 234 -6.84 -8.68 18.55
C GLU A 234 -6.07 -9.23 19.77
N LYS A 235 -6.79 -9.56 20.85
CA LYS A 235 -6.17 -10.13 22.04
C LYS A 235 -5.82 -11.59 21.79
N ASP A 236 -4.60 -11.98 22.17
CA ASP A 236 -4.22 -13.39 22.23
C ASP A 236 -5.06 -14.08 23.33
N ASN A 237 -5.97 -14.98 22.96
CA ASN A 237 -6.84 -15.69 23.91
C ASN A 237 -6.11 -16.70 24.84
N ASN A 238 -4.77 -16.62 24.97
CA ASN A 238 -3.97 -17.56 25.74
C ASN A 238 -3.58 -17.08 27.16
N ALA A 239 -4.30 -16.11 27.71
CA ALA A 239 -4.08 -15.62 29.08
C ALA A 239 -5.27 -15.91 30.02
N GLN A 240 -5.92 -17.07 29.91
CA GLN A 240 -6.81 -17.63 30.94
C GLN A 240 -6.81 -19.15 30.83
N ASN A 241 -5.86 -19.82 31.52
CA ASN A 241 -5.97 -21.21 32.02
C ASN A 241 -4.64 -21.63 32.66
N ASN A 242 -4.18 -20.93 33.70
CA ASN A 242 -3.13 -21.45 34.60
C ASN A 242 -3.13 -20.77 35.98
N THR A 243 -4.32 -20.59 36.55
CA THR A 243 -4.51 -20.37 37.99
C THR A 243 -5.84 -21.02 38.35
N ASN A 244 -5.79 -22.32 38.64
CA ASN A 244 -6.68 -23.05 39.55
C ASN A 244 -6.45 -24.54 39.33
N ASN A 245 -5.42 -25.08 40.00
CA ASN A 245 -5.40 -26.44 40.50
C ASN A 245 -4.50 -26.44 41.74
N ASN A 246 -5.07 -25.93 42.83
CA ASN A 246 -4.68 -26.30 44.18
C ASN A 246 -5.92 -26.94 44.82
N GLN A 247 -5.94 -28.28 44.84
CA GLN A 247 -6.50 -29.07 45.93
C GLN A 247 -5.96 -30.50 45.83
#